data_AF-A0A392R7W6-F1
#
_entry.id   AF-A0A392R7W6-F1
#
_cell.length_a   1.000
_cell.length_b   1.000
_cell.length_c   1.000
_cell.angle_alpha   90.00
_cell.angle_beta   90.00
_cell.angle_gamma   90.00
#
_symmetry.space_group_name_H-M   'P 1'
#
loop_
_entity.id
_entity.type
_entity.pdbx_description
1 polymer ?
#
loop_
_entity_poly.entity_id
_entity_poly.type
_entity_poly.pdbx_seq_one_letter_code
_entity_poly.pdbx_strand_id
1 'polypeptide(L)' 'TSSGSLQFDPEIERTARANRKAVRLAKEAARLAELEQVISEEEVQVEMEENVQNPPPPPRRTLGDYGRRNDGELAN' A
#
# COMPACT_ATOMS: atom_id res chain seq x y z
N THR A 1 -18.08 43.99 24.52
CA THR A 1 -17.25 43.89 23.30
C THR A 1 -18.14 44.15 22.10
N SER A 2 -17.90 45.21 21.33
CA SER A 2 -18.74 45.54 20.17
C SER A 2 -18.45 44.54 19.06
N SER A 3 -19.37 43.61 18.80
CA SER A 3 -19.31 42.74 17.62
C SER A 3 -19.71 43.57 16.41
N GLY A 4 -18.78 44.37 15.90
CA GLY A 4 -18.97 45.14 14.67
C GLY A 4 -19.33 44.22 13.52
N SER A 5 -20.42 44.52 12.82
CA SER A 5 -20.80 43.85 11.58
C SER A 5 -19.69 44.05 10.54
N LEU A 6 -18.97 42.97 10.21
CA LEU A 6 -18.02 42.98 9.11
C LEU A 6 -18.82 42.96 7.81
N GLN A 7 -18.73 44.05 7.06
CA GLN A 7 -19.44 44.19 5.80
C GLN A 7 -18.86 43.23 4.76
N PHE A 8 -19.74 42.58 4.00
CA PHE A 8 -19.32 41.61 2.98
C PHE A 8 -18.58 42.30 1.83
N ASP A 9 -17.37 41.83 1.54
CA ASP A 9 -16.59 42.25 0.38
C ASP A 9 -16.53 41.12 -0.66
N PRO A 10 -17.18 41.30 -1.84
CA PRO A 10 -17.26 40.28 -2.87
C PRO A 10 -15.91 39.92 -3.50
N GLU A 11 -14.94 40.84 -3.53
CA GLU A 11 -13.63 40.58 -4.11
C GLU A 11 -12.78 39.71 -3.19
N ILE A 12 -12.87 39.96 -1.88
CA ILE A 12 -12.22 39.14 -0.84
C ILE A 12 -12.79 37.72 -0.85
N GLU A 13 -14.12 37.56 -0.90
CA GLU A 13 -14.75 36.22 -0.89
C GLU A 13 -14.36 35.39 -2.12
N ARG A 14 -14.28 36.01 -3.32
CA ARG A 14 -13.84 35.33 -4.54
C ARG A 14 -12.41 34.81 -4.40
N THR A 15 -11.51 35.65 -3.92
CA THR A 15 -10.10 35.29 -3.70
C THR A 15 -9.96 34.21 -2.63
N ALA A 16 -10.69 34.34 -1.52
CA ALA A 16 -10.70 33.33 -0.46
C ALA A 16 -11.19 31.97 -0.96
N ARG A 17 -12.23 31.93 -1.81
CA ARG A 17 -12.69 30.69 -2.45
C ARG A 17 -11.65 30.11 -3.38
N ALA A 18 -11.00 30.93 -4.21
CA ALA A 18 -9.94 30.49 -5.11
C ALA A 18 -8.79 29.85 -4.31
N ASN A 19 -8.34 30.51 -3.24
CA ASN A 19 -7.27 30.00 -2.38
C ASN A 19 -7.66 28.67 -1.70
N ARG A 20 -8.87 28.56 -1.16
CA ARG A 20 -9.38 27.30 -0.59
C ARG A 20 -9.40 26.17 -1.63
N LYS A 21 -9.75 26.47 -2.89
CA LYS A 21 -9.71 25.50 -3.97
C LYS A 21 -8.28 25.08 -4.31
N ALA A 22 -7.38 26.05 -4.49
CA ALA A 22 -5.96 25.78 -4.78
C ALA A 22 -5.33 24.89 -3.71
N VAL A 23 -5.57 25.17 -2.43
CA VAL A 23 -5.07 24.35 -1.31
C VAL A 23 -5.60 22.92 -1.36
N ARG A 24 -6.89 22.73 -1.67
CA ARG A 24 -7.47 21.38 -1.77
C ARG A 24 -6.83 20.60 -2.92
N LEU A 25 -6.71 21.21 -4.09
CA LEU A 25 -6.09 20.59 -5.26
C LEU A 25 -4.62 20.24 -4.98
N ALA A 26 -3.87 21.13 -4.32
CA ALA A 26 -2.48 20.85 -3.94
C ALA A 26 -2.37 19.66 -2.97
N LYS A 27 -3.29 19.55 -2.00
CA LYS A 27 -3.34 18.39 -1.09
C LYS A 27 -3.69 17.09 -1.80
N GLU A 28 -4.65 17.12 -2.72
CA GLU A 28 -5.00 15.95 -3.53
C GLU A 28 -3.84 15.53 -4.44
N ALA A 29 -3.18 16.49 -5.11
CA ALA A 29 -2.00 16.22 -5.92
C ALA A 29 -0.85 15.64 -5.09
N ALA A 30 -0.60 16.17 -3.88
CA ALA A 30 0.42 15.62 -2.99
C ALA A 30 0.12 14.17 -2.57
N ARG A 31 -1.14 13.85 -2.25
CA ARG A 31 -1.55 12.47 -1.94
C ARG A 31 -1.39 11.52 -3.12
N LEU A 32 -1.70 11.98 -4.33
CA LEU A 32 -1.50 11.17 -5.54
C LEU A 32 -0.02 10.94 -5.82
N ALA A 33 0.83 11.95 -5.66
CA ALA A 33 2.27 11.82 -5.83
C ALA A 33 2.91 10.88 -4.79
N GLU A 34 2.45 10.93 -3.54
CA GLU A 34 2.87 9.99 -2.49
C GLU A 34 2.47 8.55 -2.86
N LEU A 35 1.24 8.33 -3.34
CA LEU A 35 0.78 7.01 -3.77
C LEU A 35 1.59 6.49 -4.98
N GLU A 36 1.91 7.35 -5.94
CA GLU A 36 2.75 7.00 -7.10
C GLU A 36 4.17 6.58 -6.67
N GLN A 37 4.76 7.26 -5.69
CA GLN A 37 6.04 6.86 -5.11
C GLN A 37 5.97 5.49 -4.44
N VAL A 38 4.92 5.25 -3.64
CA VAL A 38 4.71 3.95 -3.00
C VAL A 38 4.56 2.83 -4.02
N ILE A 39 3.76 3.06 -5.08
CA ILE A 39 3.60 2.08 -6.16
C ILE A 39 4.92 1.85 -6.88
N SER A 40 5.68 2.90 -7.19
CA SER A 40 6.99 2.77 -7.84
C SER A 40 8.00 2.02 -6.95
N GLU A 41 7.99 2.23 -5.64
CA GLU A 41 8.85 1.49 -4.70
C GLU A 41 8.41 0.03 -4.55
N GLU A 42 7.11 -0.23 -4.51
CA GLU A 42 6.53 -1.58 -4.42
C GLU A 42 6.80 -2.38 -5.71
N GLU A 43 6.66 -1.79 -6.89
CA GLU A 43 7.03 -2.43 -8.16
C GLU A 43 8.52 -2.84 -8.20
N VAL A 44 9.42 -2.01 -7.68
CA VAL A 44 10.86 -2.33 -7.59
C VAL A 44 11.12 -3.45 -6.57
N GLN A 45 10.38 -3.49 -5.46
CA GLN A 45 10.51 -4.56 -4.47
C GLN A 45 9.98 -5.89 -5.00
N VAL A 46 8.89 -5.90 -5.76
CA VAL A 46 8.32 -7.11 -6.37
C VAL A 46 9.27 -7.70 -7.43
N GLU A 47 9.92 -6.88 -8.26
CA GLU A 47 10.97 -7.35 -9.18
C GLU A 47 12.15 -8.02 -8.46
N MET A 48 12.50 -7.54 -7.26
CA MET A 48 13.56 -8.14 -6.43
C MET A 48 13.09 -9.41 -5.70
N GLU A 49 11.82 -9.50 -5.31
CA GLU A 49 11.22 -10.67 -4.66
C GLU A 49 10.95 -11.83 -5.63
N GLU A 50 10.64 -11.57 -6.90
CA GLU A 50 10.48 -12.62 -7.92
C GLU A 50 11.79 -13.40 -8.17
N ASN A 51 12.95 -12.79 -7.90
CA ASN A 51 14.26 -13.43 -8.00
C ASN A 51 14.69 -14.16 -6.70
N VAL A 52 13.83 -14.26 -5.69
CA VAL A 52 14.07 -15.13 -4.55
C VAL A 52 13.87 -16.57 -5.04
N GLN A 53 14.96 -17.27 -5.34
CA GLN A 53 14.91 -18.72 -5.59
C GLN A 53 14.31 -19.40 -4.34
N ASN A 54 13.00 -19.63 -4.35
CA ASN A 54 12.36 -20.44 -3.31
C ASN A 54 13.05 -21.80 -3.31
N PRO A 55 13.51 -22.31 -2.16
CA PRO A 55 14.09 -23.64 -2.10
C PRO A 55 13.07 -24.65 -2.64
N PRO A 56 13.53 -25.69 -3.36
CA PRO A 56 12.62 -26.67 -3.92
C PRO A 56 11.71 -27.22 -2.82
N PRO A 57 10.40 -27.41 -3.10
CA PRO A 57 9.46 -27.88 -2.10
C PRO A 57 9.93 -29.24 -1.54
N PRO A 58 9.70 -29.51 -0.24
CA PRO A 58 10.09 -30.77 0.36
C PRO A 58 9.39 -31.95 -0.35
N PRO A 59 10.03 -33.14 -0.39
CA PRO A 59 9.45 -34.32 -1.00
C PRO A 59 8.07 -34.62 -0.41
N ARG A 60 7.09 -34.88 -1.29
CA ARG A 60 5.74 -35.29 -0.88
C ARG A 60 5.76 -36.75 -0.44
N ARG A 61 5.09 -37.06 0.67
CA ARG A 61 4.84 -38.45 1.09
C ARG A 61 3.81 -39.08 0.15
N THR A 62 4.14 -40.26 -0.35
CA THR A 62 3.24 -41.12 -1.14
C THR A 62 2.38 -41.99 -0.21
N LEU A 63 1.31 -42.61 -0.73
CA LEU A 63 0.49 -43.56 0.03
C LEU A 63 1.33 -44.75 0.58
N GLY A 64 2.46 -45.07 -0.06
CA GLY A 64 3.40 -46.11 0.39
C GLY A 64 4.36 -45.68 1.52
N ASP A 65 4.30 -44.43 1.97
CA ASP A 65 5.13 -43.89 3.07
C ASP A 65 4.41 -43.88 4.42
N TYR A 66 3.13 -44.24 4.43
CA TYR A 66 2.36 -44.45 5.66
C TYR A 66 2.67 -45.85 6.19
N GLY A 67 3.22 -45.92 7.41
CA GLY A 67 3.63 -47.17 8.06
C GLY A 67 5.11 -47.52 7.94
N ARG A 68 5.89 -46.76 7.17
CA ARG A 68 7.36 -46.93 7.10
C ARG A 68 8.02 -46.24 8.31
N ARG A 69 8.64 -47.02 9.19
CA ARG A 69 9.44 -46.52 10.32
C ARG A 69 10.80 -46.01 9.83
N ASN A 70 11.51 -45.24 10.66
CA ASN A 70 12.80 -44.62 10.29
C ASN A 70 13.92 -45.65 10.00
N ASP A 71 13.70 -46.92 10.32
CA ASP A 71 14.55 -48.09 10.06
C ASP A 71 14.17 -48.85 8.77
N GLY A 72 13.15 -48.39 8.03
CA GLY A 72 12.67 -49.00 6.80
C GLY A 72 11.70 -50.17 6.99
N GLU A 73 11.36 -50.54 8.24
CA GLU A 73 10.39 -51.59 8.51
C GLU A 73 8.96 -51.07 8.38
N LEU A 74 8.08 -51.88 7.77
CA LEU A 74 6.65 -51.65 7.85
C LEU A 74 6.19 -51.96 9.29
N ALA A 75 5.50 -51.00 9.90
CA ALA A 75 4.77 -51.25 11.13
C ALA A 75 3.68 -52.31 10.86
N ASN A 76 3.88 -53.53 11.36
CA ASN A 76 2.85 -54.58 11.43
C ASN A 76 1.80 -54.26 12.49
#